data_AF-A0A3A3FWL8-F1
#
_entry.id   AF-A0A3A3FWL8-F1
#
_cell.length_a   1.000
_cell.length_b   1.000
_cell.length_c   1.000
_cell.angle_alpha   90.00
_cell.angle_beta   90.00
_cell.angle_gamma   90.00
#
_symmetry.space_group_name_H-M   'P 1'
#
loop_
_entity.id
_entity.type
_entity.pdbx_description
1 polymer ?
#
loop_
_entity_poly.entity_id
_entity_poly.type
_entity_poly.pdbx_seq_one_letter_code
_entity_poly.pdbx_strand_id
1 'polypeptide(L)'
;MSITSVRAKMICNTLFGADQNGRGVNKVALGAVYSNDQSENADFTKYTPWGSCEMGITEGTPAATFFKPGKKYYVTFTEAPD
;
A
#
# COMPACT_ATOMS: atom_id res chain seq x y z
N MET A 1 23.41 9.77 -9.56
CA MET A 1 22.32 10.30 -8.72
C MET A 1 22.11 9.31 -7.58
N SER A 2 22.09 9.76 -6.34
CA SER A 2 21.67 8.93 -5.19
C SER A 2 20.16 9.02 -5.04
N ILE A 3 19.48 7.88 -4.92
CA ILE A 3 18.04 7.82 -4.63
C ILE A 3 17.87 7.93 -3.12
N THR A 4 17.05 8.87 -2.64
CA THR A 4 16.78 9.06 -1.19
C THR A 4 15.45 8.46 -0.74
N SER A 5 14.56 8.15 -1.68
CA SER A 5 13.31 7.45 -1.40
C SER A 5 12.75 6.79 -2.67
N VAL A 6 11.93 5.75 -2.49
CA VAL A 6 11.15 5.14 -3.57
C VAL A 6 9.67 5.34 -3.25
N ARG A 7 8.91 5.93 -4.19
CA ARG A 7 7.48 6.16 -4.02
C ARG A 7 6.66 5.29 -4.96
N ALA A 8 5.66 4.61 -4.42
CA ALA A 8 4.70 3.81 -5.16
C ALA A 8 3.28 4.34 -4.94
N LYS A 9 2.52 4.52 -6.02
CA LYS A 9 1.07 4.70 -5.93
C LYS A 9 0.40 3.33 -5.93
N MET A 10 -0.38 3.07 -4.89
CA MET A 10 -1.05 1.78 -4.70
C MET A 10 -2.56 1.96 -4.58
N ILE A 11 -3.32 1.01 -5.09
CA ILE A 11 -4.79 0.95 -4.99
C ILE A 11 -5.19 -0.01 -3.88
N CYS A 12 -6.16 0.38 -3.06
CA CYS A 12 -6.75 -0.48 -2.05
C CYS A 12 -7.71 -1.47 -2.71
N ASN A 13 -7.32 -2.74 -2.75
CA ASN A 13 -8.09 -3.80 -3.40
C ASN A 13 -9.15 -4.37 -2.46
N THR A 14 -8.82 -4.55 -1.17
CA THR A 14 -9.73 -5.23 -0.24
C THR A 14 -9.60 -4.80 1.21
N LEU A 15 -10.72 -4.90 1.92
CA LEU A 15 -10.86 -4.90 3.37
C LEU A 15 -11.55 -6.21 3.77
N PHE A 16 -10.85 -7.16 4.42
CA PHE A 16 -11.48 -8.38 4.97
C PHE A 16 -11.37 -8.40 6.48
N GLY A 17 -12.39 -8.92 7.17
CA GLY A 17 -12.52 -8.90 8.62
C GLY A 17 -12.50 -10.28 9.26
N ALA A 18 -11.33 -10.72 9.75
CA ALA A 18 -11.08 -11.66 10.86
C ALA A 18 -9.58 -12.03 10.88
N ASP A 19 -8.93 -11.99 12.04
CA ASP A 19 -7.62 -12.65 12.20
C ASP A 19 -7.79 -14.18 12.20
N GLN A 20 -6.67 -14.93 12.24
CA GLN A 20 -6.70 -16.40 12.31
C GLN A 20 -7.39 -16.96 13.58
N ASN A 21 -7.71 -16.09 14.55
CA ASN A 21 -8.38 -16.43 15.81
C ASN A 21 -9.82 -15.89 15.87
N GLY A 22 -10.37 -15.38 14.76
CA GLY A 22 -11.73 -14.81 14.72
C GLY A 22 -11.88 -13.45 15.41
N ARG A 23 -10.79 -12.76 15.77
CA ARG A 23 -10.83 -11.38 16.25
C ARG A 23 -11.04 -10.43 15.07
N GLY A 24 -11.88 -9.41 15.27
CA GLY A 24 -12.10 -8.36 14.28
C GLY A 24 -10.80 -7.64 13.94
N VAL A 25 -10.29 -7.87 12.73
CA VAL A 25 -9.11 -7.18 12.19
C VAL A 25 -9.44 -6.79 10.76
N ASN A 26 -9.33 -5.50 10.44
CA ASN A 26 -9.46 -5.03 9.07
C ASN A 26 -8.16 -5.32 8.33
N LYS A 27 -8.16 -6.38 7.51
CA LYS A 27 -7.07 -6.70 6.60
C LYS A 27 -7.14 -5.79 5.37
N VAL A 28 -6.19 -4.88 5.25
CA VAL A 28 -6.02 -3.99 4.09
C VAL A 28 -5.02 -4.62 3.13
N ALA A 29 -5.37 -4.69 1.85
CA ALA A 29 -4.46 -5.10 0.78
C ALA A 29 -4.30 -3.97 -0.25
N LEU A 30 -3.08 -3.46 -0.41
CA LEU A 30 -2.71 -2.46 -1.41
C LEU A 30 -1.90 -3.12 -2.54
N GLY A 31 -2.29 -2.88 -3.80
CA GLY A 31 -1.55 -3.31 -4.98
C GLY A 31 -0.98 -2.14 -5.75
N ALA A 32 0.24 -2.29 -6.31
CA ALA A 32 0.84 -1.26 -7.15
C ALA A 32 -0.06 -0.92 -8.35
N VAL A 33 -0.20 0.38 -8.65
CA VAL A 33 -0.90 0.84 -9.85
C VAL A 33 0.13 0.97 -10.96
N TYR A 34 -0.07 0.26 -12.07
CA TYR A 34 0.84 0.33 -13.21
C TYR A 34 0.37 1.40 -14.21
N SER A 35 1.31 2.11 -14.81
CA SER A 35 1.04 2.97 -15.96
C SER A 35 2.12 2.76 -17.03
N ASN A 36 1.71 2.87 -18.28
CA ASN A 36 2.57 2.71 -19.47
C ASN A 36 2.97 4.07 -20.08
N ASP A 37 2.61 5.18 -19.43
CA ASP A 37 2.91 6.57 -19.81
C ASP A 37 4.12 7.11 -19.03
N GLN A 38 4.71 8.25 -19.41
CA GLN A 38 5.79 8.90 -18.64
C GLN A 38 5.32 9.56 -17.32
N SER A 39 4.31 9.00 -16.65
CA SER A 39 3.78 9.55 -15.39
C SER A 39 4.54 9.03 -14.16
N GLU A 40 4.22 9.58 -12.98
CA GLU A 40 4.77 9.23 -11.66
C GLU A 40 4.91 7.70 -11.42
N ASN A 41 4.04 6.89 -12.03
CA ASN A 41 4.07 5.44 -11.84
C ASN A 41 5.01 4.70 -12.80
N ALA A 42 5.38 5.26 -13.95
CA ALA A 42 6.30 4.58 -14.87
C ALA A 42 7.68 4.37 -14.26
N ASP A 43 8.15 5.30 -13.44
CA ASP A 43 9.45 5.15 -12.77
C ASP A 43 9.43 4.00 -11.77
N PHE A 44 8.33 3.85 -11.01
CA PHE A 44 8.17 2.71 -10.11
C PHE A 44 8.03 1.41 -10.91
N THR A 45 7.15 1.34 -11.92
CA THR A 45 6.89 0.10 -12.65
C THR A 45 8.03 -0.36 -13.54
N LYS A 46 8.83 0.56 -14.09
CA LYS A 46 9.98 0.26 -14.95
C LYS A 46 11.07 -0.50 -14.21
N TYR A 47 11.29 -0.19 -12.93
CA TYR A 47 12.34 -0.81 -12.11
C TYR A 47 11.79 -1.72 -11.00
N THR A 48 10.47 -1.72 -10.78
CA THR A 48 9.77 -2.52 -9.77
C THR A 48 8.49 -3.08 -10.38
N PRO A 49 8.57 -4.22 -11.11
CA PRO A 49 7.47 -4.75 -11.90
C PRO A 49 6.33 -5.33 -11.04
N TRP A 50 6.53 -5.42 -9.72
CA TRP A 50 5.50 -5.85 -8.77
C TRP A 50 5.69 -5.19 -7.40
N GLY A 51 4.58 -4.97 -6.68
CA GLY A 51 4.60 -4.49 -5.29
C GLY A 51 3.24 -4.65 -4.60
N SER A 52 3.27 -5.13 -3.36
CA SER A 52 2.09 -5.28 -2.50
C SER A 52 2.39 -4.82 -1.07
N CYS A 53 1.38 -4.30 -0.39
CA CYS A 53 1.44 -3.99 1.04
C CYS A 53 0.18 -4.55 1.70
N GLU A 54 0.35 -5.45 2.66
CA GLU A 54 -0.73 -6.01 3.47
C GLU A 54 -0.58 -5.55 4.91
N MET A 55 -1.68 -5.11 5.51
CA MET A 55 -1.73 -4.63 6.88
C MET A 55 -2.94 -5.21 7.61
N GLY A 56 -2.73 -5.68 8.83
CA GLY A 56 -3.82 -5.91 9.78
C GLY A 56 -4.03 -4.66 10.62
N ILE A 57 -5.25 -4.13 10.64
CA ILE A 57 -5.59 -2.94 11.43
C ILE A 57 -6.56 -3.34 12.53
N THR A 58 -6.19 -3.01 13.78
CA THR A 58 -7.05 -3.20 14.95
C THR A 58 -8.36 -2.42 14.79
N GLU A 59 -9.47 -3.10 15.04
CA GLU A 59 -10.80 -2.50 15.01
C GLU A 59 -10.93 -1.33 16.01
N GLY A 60 -11.79 -0.36 15.71
CA GLY A 60 -12.03 0.80 16.57
C GLY A 60 -10.96 1.89 16.50
N THR A 61 -9.85 1.66 15.79
CA THR A 61 -8.81 2.68 15.57
C THR A 61 -9.17 3.60 14.39
N PRO A 62 -8.67 4.86 14.37
CA PRO A 62 -8.89 5.75 13.23
C PRO A 62 -8.40 5.17 11.89
N ALA A 63 -7.29 4.41 11.92
CA ALA A 63 -6.73 3.75 10.75
C ALA A 63 -7.71 2.75 10.10
N ALA A 64 -8.60 2.14 10.90
CA ALA A 64 -9.58 1.16 10.42
C ALA A 64 -10.60 1.75 9.44
N THR A 65 -10.79 3.09 9.44
CA THR A 65 -11.75 3.80 8.55
C THR A 65 -11.07 4.65 7.47
N PHE A 66 -9.74 4.75 7.52
CA PHE A 66 -8.95 5.57 6.60
C PHE A 66 -8.85 4.94 5.21
N PHE A 67 -8.59 3.63 5.15
CA PHE A 67 -8.46 2.88 3.91
C PHE A 67 -9.83 2.53 3.33
N LYS A 68 -10.02 2.80 2.04
CA LYS A 68 -11.30 2.58 1.34
C LYS A 68 -11.04 1.83 0.04
N PRO A 69 -11.81 0.76 -0.27
CA PRO A 69 -11.68 0.03 -1.54
C PRO A 69 -11.74 0.95 -2.75
N GLY A 70 -10.88 0.71 -3.73
CA GLY A 70 -10.75 1.49 -4.96
C GLY A 70 -10.04 2.85 -4.81
N LYS A 71 -9.78 3.32 -3.58
CA LYS A 71 -8.97 4.55 -3.38
C LYS A 71 -7.49 4.26 -3.55
N LYS A 72 -6.76 5.29 -3.98
CA LYS A 72 -5.32 5.25 -4.23
C LYS A 72 -4.59 5.95 -3.10
N TYR A 73 -3.48 5.36 -2.69
CA TYR A 73 -2.62 5.83 -1.61
C TYR A 73 -1.17 5.80 -2.08
N TYR A 74 -0.32 6.60 -1.46
CA TYR A 74 1.12 6.55 -1.70
C TYR A 74 1.80 5.75 -0.60
N VAL A 75 2.70 4.86 -0.98
CA VAL A 75 3.70 4.26 -0.09
C VAL A 75 5.04 4.87 -0.45
N THR A 76 5.81 5.27 0.56
CA THR A 76 7.14 5.85 0.36
C THR A 76 8.12 5.09 1.23
N PHE A 77 9.12 4.50 0.60
CA PHE A 77 10.20 3.80 1.25
C PHE A 77 11.37 4.78 1.42
N THR A 78 11.73 5.01 2.67
CA THR A 78 12.95 5.71 3.07
C THR A 78 13.76 4.74 3.91
N GLU A 79 15.09 4.79 3.83
CA GLU A 79 15.95 4.03 4.73
C GLU A 79 15.63 4.43 6.18
N ALA A 80 15.46 3.41 7.05
CA ALA A 80 15.26 3.62 8.46
C ALA A 80 16.63 3.74 9.16
N PRO A 81 16.74 4.55 10.22
CA PRO A 81 17.89 4.46 11.12
C PRO A 81 17.85 3.12 11.89
N ASP A 82 19.02 2.57 12.22
CA ASP A 82 19.19 1.41 13.11
C ASP A 82 18.78 1.74 14.57
#